data_AF-H8H203-F1
#
_entry.id   AF-H8H203-F1
#
_cell.length_a   1.000
_cell.length_b   1.000
_cell.length_c   1.000
_cell.angle_alpha   90.00
_cell.angle_beta   90.00
_cell.angle_gamma   90.00
#
_symmetry.space_group_name_H-M   'P 1'
#
loop_
_entity.id
_entity.type
_entity.pdbx_description
1 polymer ?
#
loop_
_entity_poly.entity_id
_entity_poly.type
_entity_poly.pdbx_seq_one_letter_code
_entity_poly.pdbx_strand_id
1 'polypeptide(L)'
;MTPTAPTAPALILAAWWAGFLTRTVPQDHGDDSDVGELTTTLMLILAVHDRHTPEEAVRFETALAQQFQAQLDRHGFCEAWTDYRPSPVLCVAATLARISLSDVSLPIKSGSAGSADQVKVKQGYRGEWRSIWTRHSTITRSPLASNSSQDGTEGQPASP
;
A
#
# COMPACT_ATOMS: atom_id res chain seq x y z
N MET A 1 25.06 2.22 7.70
CA MET A 1 24.19 2.43 6.52
C MET A 1 23.23 3.55 6.86
N THR A 2 23.19 4.60 6.04
CA THR A 2 22.23 5.70 6.20
C THR A 2 20.84 5.18 5.78
N PRO A 3 19.76 5.47 6.53
CA PRO A 3 18.43 5.04 6.12
C PRO A 3 18.04 5.68 4.78
N THR A 4 17.60 4.85 3.83
CA THR A 4 17.04 5.31 2.56
C THR A 4 15.76 6.09 2.82
N ALA A 5 15.57 7.22 2.14
CA ALA A 5 14.31 7.95 2.22
C ALA A 5 13.16 7.08 1.65
N PRO A 6 12.00 6.98 2.34
CA PRO A 6 10.88 6.19 1.86
C PRO A 6 10.34 6.68 0.52
N THR A 7 10.12 5.74 -0.39
CA THR A 7 9.53 5.95 -1.70
C THR A 7 7.99 6.01 -1.60
N ALA A 8 7.33 6.43 -2.69
CA ALA A 8 5.88 6.55 -2.73
C ALA A 8 5.13 5.26 -2.32
N PRO A 9 5.51 4.04 -2.79
CA PRO A 9 4.85 2.81 -2.34
C PRO A 9 4.88 2.62 -0.81
N ALA A 10 6.03 2.87 -0.18
CA ALA A 10 6.22 2.72 1.25
C ALA A 10 5.37 3.72 2.05
N LEU A 11 5.34 4.98 1.63
CA LEU A 11 4.54 6.03 2.26
C LEU A 11 3.04 5.74 2.17
N ILE A 12 2.56 5.36 0.98
CA ILE A 12 1.13 5.10 0.74
C ILE A 12 0.64 3.92 1.58
N LEU A 13 1.43 2.84 1.65
CA LEU A 13 1.11 1.70 2.49
C LEU A 13 1.09 2.04 3.99
N ALA A 14 2.07 2.81 4.44
CA ALA A 14 2.15 3.22 5.84
C ALA A 14 0.95 4.10 6.23
N ALA A 15 0.60 5.07 5.40
CA ALA A 15 -0.55 5.94 5.60
C ALA A 15 -1.86 5.14 5.65
N TRP A 16 -2.00 4.11 4.81
CA TRP A 16 -3.18 3.24 4.83
C TRP A 16 -3.38 2.55 6.18
N TRP A 17 -2.31 1.98 6.75
CA TRP A 17 -2.38 1.36 8.09
C TRP A 17 -2.58 2.39 9.20
N ALA A 18 -1.83 3.50 9.18
CA ALA A 18 -1.92 4.54 10.21
C ALA A 18 -3.32 5.17 10.27
N GLY A 19 -4.00 5.28 9.13
CA GLY A 19 -5.37 5.78 9.05
C GLY A 19 -6.41 4.96 9.82
N PHE A 20 -6.06 3.77 10.32
CA PHE A 20 -6.93 2.99 11.20
C PHE A 20 -6.76 3.34 12.68
N LEU A 21 -5.61 3.88 13.09
CA LEU A 21 -5.31 4.11 14.51
C LEU A 21 -6.14 5.24 15.15
N THR A 22 -6.67 6.16 14.35
CA THR A 22 -7.44 7.32 14.81
C THR A 22 -8.96 7.14 14.69
N ARG A 23 -9.44 5.99 14.19
CA ARG A 23 -10.87 5.72 13.96
C ARG A 23 -11.24 4.30 14.33
N THR A 24 -12.50 4.08 14.67
CA THR A 24 -13.00 2.70 14.81
C THR A 24 -13.17 2.08 13.43
N VAL A 25 -12.70 0.84 13.29
CA VAL A 25 -12.72 0.10 12.01
C VAL A 25 -13.62 -1.12 12.16
N PRO A 26 -14.47 -1.41 11.15
CA PRO A 26 -15.19 -2.68 11.10
C PRO A 26 -14.24 -3.87 11.19
N GLN A 27 -14.58 -4.82 12.05
CA GLN A 27 -13.86 -6.08 12.21
C GLN A 27 -14.62 -7.16 11.43
N ASP A 28 -13.95 -7.83 10.50
CA ASP A 28 -14.52 -8.90 9.67
C ASP A 28 -13.66 -10.16 9.80
N HIS A 29 -14.15 -11.12 10.59
CA HIS A 29 -13.50 -12.41 10.79
C HIS A 29 -14.02 -13.51 9.85
N GLY A 30 -15.07 -13.23 9.07
CA GLY A 30 -15.59 -14.11 8.02
C GLY A 30 -16.64 -15.15 8.45
N ASP A 31 -16.99 -15.25 9.74
CA ASP A 31 -18.06 -16.13 10.23
C ASP A 31 -19.39 -15.36 10.40
N ASP A 32 -20.42 -15.83 9.68
CA ASP A 32 -21.77 -15.24 9.61
C ASP A 32 -22.76 -15.84 10.62
N SER A 33 -22.30 -16.67 11.55
CA SER A 33 -23.15 -17.16 12.62
C SER A 33 -23.47 -16.05 13.64
N ASP A 34 -24.51 -16.25 14.45
CA ASP A 34 -24.84 -15.37 15.57
C ASP A 34 -23.65 -15.19 16.54
N VAL A 35 -22.84 -16.25 16.72
CA VAL A 35 -21.61 -16.20 17.52
C VAL A 35 -20.56 -15.31 16.84
N GLY A 36 -20.47 -15.38 15.52
CA GLY A 36 -19.65 -14.50 14.71
C GLY A 36 -20.05 -13.04 14.85
N GLU A 37 -21.35 -12.73 14.78
CA GLU A 37 -21.85 -11.36 14.96
C GLU A 37 -21.55 -10.81 16.37
N LEU A 38 -21.74 -11.63 17.41
CA LEU A 38 -21.41 -11.25 18.78
C LEU A 38 -19.90 -10.99 18.95
N THR A 39 -19.06 -11.83 18.33
CA THR A 39 -17.60 -11.68 18.35
C THR A 39 -17.18 -10.37 17.68
N THR A 40 -17.73 -10.05 16.51
CA THR A 40 -17.49 -8.78 15.82
C THR A 40 -17.89 -7.58 16.67
N THR A 41 -19.07 -7.65 17.30
CA THR A 41 -19.55 -6.60 18.22
C THR A 41 -18.60 -6.40 19.40
N LEU A 42 -18.15 -7.49 20.03
CA LEU A 42 -17.20 -7.41 21.14
C LEU A 42 -15.87 -6.78 20.69
N MET A 43 -15.32 -7.20 19.55
CA MET A 43 -14.08 -6.63 19.02
C MET A 43 -14.23 -5.14 18.71
N LEU A 44 -15.38 -4.70 18.20
CA LEU A 44 -15.67 -3.29 17.97
C LEU A 44 -15.70 -2.49 19.26
N ILE A 45 -16.33 -3.01 20.32
CA ILE A 45 -16.35 -2.36 21.64
C ILE A 45 -14.92 -2.20 22.17
N LEU A 46 -14.11 -3.26 22.09
CA LEU A 46 -12.70 -3.20 22.50
C LEU A 46 -11.90 -2.19 21.67
N ALA A 47 -12.12 -2.14 20.34
CA ALA A 47 -11.43 -1.21 19.45
C ALA A 47 -11.76 0.27 19.72
N VAL A 48 -12.95 0.58 20.27
CA VAL A 48 -13.29 1.97 20.66
C VAL A 48 -12.38 2.48 21.78
N HIS A 49 -11.93 1.59 22.66
CA HIS A 49 -11.04 1.94 23.78
C HIS A 49 -9.56 1.99 23.39
N ASP A 50 -9.22 1.53 22.19
CA ASP A 50 -7.84 1.39 21.73
C ASP A 50 -7.47 2.41 20.64
N ARG A 51 -8.07 3.61 20.73
CA ARG A 51 -7.81 4.70 19.80
C ARG A 51 -6.53 5.43 20.17
N HIS A 52 -5.73 5.71 19.16
CA HIS A 52 -4.52 6.51 19.27
C HIS A 52 -4.76 7.97 18.89
N THR A 53 -3.89 8.85 19.39
CA THR A 53 -3.93 10.25 18.99
C THR A 53 -3.43 10.42 17.54
N PRO A 54 -3.78 11.52 16.85
CA PRO A 54 -3.21 11.82 15.53
C PRO A 54 -1.68 11.85 15.52
N GLU A 55 -1.06 12.36 16.57
CA GLU A 55 0.40 12.44 16.71
C GLU A 55 1.03 11.05 16.84
N GLU A 56 0.36 10.14 17.56
CA GLU A 56 0.75 8.72 17.64
C GLU A 56 0.67 8.05 16.28
N ALA A 57 -0.43 8.27 15.54
CA ALA A 57 -0.60 7.72 14.21
C ALA A 57 0.47 8.22 13.23
N VAL A 58 0.86 9.50 13.28
CA VAL A 58 1.93 10.06 12.43
C VAL A 58 3.30 9.44 12.75
N ARG A 59 3.61 9.21 14.03
CA ARG A 59 4.86 8.51 14.42
C ARG A 59 4.87 7.08 13.91
N PHE A 60 3.74 6.38 14.03
CA PHE A 60 3.57 5.02 13.51
C PHE A 60 3.72 4.98 11.99
N GLU A 61 3.06 5.88 11.26
CA GLU A 61 3.17 6.03 9.80
C GLU A 61 4.62 6.20 9.38
N THR A 62 5.33 7.13 10.01
CA THR A 62 6.73 7.41 9.71
C THR A 62 7.61 6.19 9.94
N ALA A 63 7.44 5.50 11.08
CA ALA A 63 8.20 4.30 11.41
C ALA A 63 7.90 3.14 10.45
N LEU A 64 6.63 2.95 10.10
CA LEU A 64 6.19 1.89 9.19
C LEU A 64 6.66 2.14 7.75
N ALA A 65 6.66 3.39 7.29
CA ALA A 65 7.21 3.75 5.97
C ALA A 65 8.70 3.37 5.86
N GLN A 66 9.48 3.55 6.92
CA GLN A 66 10.88 3.12 6.96
C GLN A 66 11.02 1.58 6.90
N GLN A 67 10.15 0.86 7.60
CA GLN A 67 10.15 -0.61 7.53
C GLN A 67 9.79 -1.12 6.14
N PHE A 68 8.78 -0.54 5.50
CA PHE A 68 8.42 -0.89 4.12
C PHE A 68 9.54 -0.52 3.13
N GLN A 69 10.19 0.63 3.29
CA GLN A 69 11.33 0.97 2.46
C GLN A 69 12.48 -0.03 2.61
N ALA A 70 12.77 -0.48 3.84
CA ALA A 70 13.80 -1.49 4.07
C ALA A 70 13.47 -2.84 3.42
N GLN A 71 12.20 -3.24 3.38
CA GLN A 71 11.75 -4.43 2.65
C GLN A 71 11.90 -4.25 1.13
N LEU A 72 11.46 -3.11 0.58
CA LEU A 72 11.59 -2.78 -0.84
C LEU A 72 13.07 -2.79 -1.28
N ASP A 73 13.96 -2.18 -0.50
CA ASP A 73 15.40 -2.14 -0.81
C ASP A 73 16.02 -3.55 -0.82
N ARG A 74 15.54 -4.45 0.05
CA ARG A 74 16.09 -5.80 0.20
C ARG A 74 15.50 -6.81 -0.78
N HIS A 75 14.22 -6.69 -1.11
CA HIS A 75 13.46 -7.74 -1.78
C HIS A 75 12.74 -7.27 -3.06
N GLY A 76 12.66 -5.96 -3.31
CA GLY A 76 11.87 -5.39 -4.40
C GLY A 76 10.35 -5.38 -4.16
N PHE A 77 9.90 -5.90 -3.01
CA PHE A 77 8.51 -5.87 -2.57
C PHE A 77 8.44 -5.67 -1.05
N CYS A 78 7.28 -5.23 -0.56
CA CYS A 78 7.00 -5.08 0.86
C CYS A 78 5.55 -5.48 1.17
N GLU A 79 5.31 -5.94 2.39
CA GLU A 79 4.00 -6.39 2.82
C GLU A 79 3.82 -6.34 4.34
N ALA A 80 2.55 -6.27 4.74
CA ALA A 80 2.10 -6.39 6.12
C ALA A 80 0.69 -6.98 6.14
N TRP A 81 0.38 -7.75 7.19
CA TRP A 81 -0.94 -8.33 7.39
C TRP A 81 -1.34 -8.38 8.85
N THR A 82 -2.63 -8.61 9.06
CA THR A 82 -3.26 -8.98 10.32
C THR A 82 -4.03 -10.28 10.11
N ASP A 83 -3.79 -11.28 10.96
CA ASP A 83 -4.54 -12.55 10.98
C ASP A 83 -5.00 -12.84 12.41
N TYR A 84 -5.84 -11.96 12.96
CA TYR A 84 -6.11 -11.71 14.40
C TYR A 84 -5.02 -10.96 15.15
N ARG A 85 -3.76 -11.02 14.72
CA ARG A 85 -2.66 -10.23 15.30
C ARG A 85 -1.88 -9.47 14.24
N PRO A 86 -1.29 -8.30 14.60
CA PRO A 86 -0.38 -7.60 13.69
C PRO A 86 0.85 -8.45 13.37
N SER A 87 1.22 -8.47 12.08
CA SER A 87 2.48 -9.06 11.62
C SER A 87 3.71 -8.38 12.26
N PRO A 88 4.88 -9.04 12.30
CA PRO A 88 6.07 -8.49 12.95
C PRO A 88 6.48 -7.09 12.49
N VAL A 89 6.30 -6.76 11.21
CA VAL A 89 6.64 -5.43 10.68
C VAL A 89 5.79 -4.31 11.33
N LEU A 90 4.51 -4.58 11.57
CA LEU A 90 3.60 -3.64 12.24
C LEU A 90 3.99 -3.49 13.72
N CYS A 91 4.32 -4.58 14.41
CA CYS A 91 4.77 -4.55 15.80
C CYS A 91 6.09 -3.78 15.96
N VAL A 92 7.05 -3.97 15.05
CA VAL A 92 8.32 -3.22 15.04
C VAL A 92 8.06 -1.73 14.83
N ALA A 93 7.20 -1.36 13.87
CA ALA A 93 6.84 0.04 13.64
C ALA A 93 6.16 0.67 14.86
N ALA A 94 5.24 -0.04 15.52
CA ALA A 94 4.59 0.41 16.76
C ALA A 94 5.59 0.65 17.89
N THR A 95 6.53 -0.28 18.08
CA THR A 95 7.61 -0.15 19.08
C THR A 95 8.46 1.08 18.81
N LEU A 96 8.86 1.32 17.56
CA LEU A 96 9.63 2.51 17.17
C LEU A 96 8.84 3.81 17.35
N ALA A 97 7.53 3.77 17.14
CA ALA A 97 6.62 4.89 17.36
C ALA A 97 6.26 5.13 18.83
N ARG A 98 6.69 4.23 19.72
CA ARG A 98 6.39 4.21 21.15
C ARG A 98 4.90 4.12 21.44
N ILE A 99 4.20 3.27 20.70
CA ILE A 99 2.79 2.92 20.94
C ILE A 99 2.65 1.41 21.14
N SER A 100 1.58 1.00 21.81
CA SER A 100 1.19 -0.41 21.91
C SER A 100 0.05 -0.66 20.93
N LEU A 101 0.15 -1.73 20.14
CA LEU A 101 -0.97 -2.24 19.36
C LEU A 101 -1.55 -3.45 20.10
N SER A 102 -2.84 -3.44 20.36
CA SER A 102 -3.61 -4.62 20.74
C SER A 102 -4.04 -5.43 19.51
N ASP A 103 -4.66 -6.58 19.74
CA ASP A 103 -5.24 -7.43 18.69
C ASP A 103 -6.42 -6.75 17.95
N VAL A 104 -6.92 -5.61 18.45
CA VAL A 104 -8.04 -4.85 17.87
C VAL A 104 -7.68 -3.43 17.41
N SER A 105 -6.42 -2.97 17.54
CA SER A 105 -6.02 -1.62 17.08
C SER A 105 -6.11 -1.46 15.56
N LEU A 106 -5.98 -2.57 14.85
CA LEU A 106 -5.97 -2.64 13.39
C LEU A 106 -7.09 -3.57 12.92
N PRO A 107 -7.60 -3.41 11.68
CA PRO A 107 -8.60 -4.33 11.16
C PRO A 107 -8.01 -5.73 11.04
N ILE A 108 -8.70 -6.75 11.55
CA ILE A 108 -8.29 -8.15 11.39
C ILE A 108 -8.40 -8.62 9.94
N LYS A 109 -7.73 -9.74 9.63
CA LYS A 109 -7.78 -10.42 8.31
C LYS A 109 -7.47 -9.48 7.14
N SER A 110 -6.67 -8.45 7.39
CA SER A 110 -6.37 -7.38 6.45
C SER A 110 -4.92 -7.48 6.00
N GLY A 111 -4.65 -6.94 4.82
CA GLY A 111 -3.33 -7.09 4.20
C GLY A 111 -3.00 -5.92 3.29
N SER A 112 -1.71 -5.70 3.11
CA SER A 112 -1.19 -4.66 2.25
C SER A 112 0.10 -5.15 1.60
N ALA A 113 0.25 -4.93 0.30
CA ALA A 113 1.43 -5.34 -0.46
C ALA A 113 1.81 -4.26 -1.48
N GLY A 114 3.11 -4.03 -1.67
CA GLY A 114 3.61 -3.02 -2.58
C GLY A 114 4.92 -3.41 -3.24
N SER A 115 5.14 -2.89 -4.43
CA SER A 115 6.39 -2.94 -5.18
C SER A 115 6.72 -1.55 -5.71
N ALA A 116 7.80 -1.43 -6.48
CA ALA A 116 8.17 -0.17 -7.14
C ALA A 116 7.05 0.42 -8.03
N ASP A 117 6.15 -0.42 -8.56
CA ASP A 117 5.20 -0.03 -9.59
C ASP A 117 3.72 -0.09 -9.17
N GLN A 118 3.39 -0.76 -8.06
CA GLN A 118 2.01 -0.84 -7.59
C GLN A 118 1.91 -0.98 -6.06
N VAL A 119 0.77 -0.57 -5.52
CA VAL A 119 0.36 -0.82 -4.13
C VAL A 119 -1.06 -1.36 -4.11
N LYS A 120 -1.27 -2.45 -3.38
CA LYS A 120 -2.56 -3.09 -3.19
C LYS A 120 -2.86 -3.28 -1.70
N VAL A 121 -4.14 -3.22 -1.36
CA VAL A 121 -4.62 -3.44 0.01
C VAL A 121 -5.88 -4.29 0.00
N LYS A 122 -6.12 -4.95 1.13
CA LYS A 122 -7.30 -5.75 1.43
C LYS A 122 -7.70 -5.46 2.87
N GLN A 123 -9.00 -5.24 3.13
CA GLN A 123 -9.54 -5.06 4.47
C GLN A 123 -10.58 -6.14 4.77
N GLY A 124 -10.40 -6.87 5.88
CA GLY A 124 -11.31 -7.91 6.34
C GLY A 124 -11.17 -9.24 5.60
N TYR A 125 -11.70 -10.31 6.18
CA TYR A 125 -11.63 -11.67 5.63
C TYR A 125 -12.17 -11.74 4.19
N ARG A 126 -13.30 -11.08 3.94
CA ARG A 126 -14.00 -11.10 2.64
C ARG A 126 -13.56 -9.99 1.69
N GLY A 127 -12.69 -9.09 2.14
CA GLY A 127 -12.21 -7.99 1.31
C GLY A 127 -11.48 -8.50 0.06
N GLU A 128 -11.77 -7.87 -1.07
CA GLU A 128 -10.99 -8.04 -2.29
C GLU A 128 -9.70 -7.20 -2.23
N TRP A 129 -8.65 -7.70 -2.89
CA TRP A 129 -7.45 -6.91 -3.10
C TRP A 129 -7.72 -5.81 -4.13
N ARG A 130 -7.55 -4.55 -3.72
CA ARG A 130 -7.70 -3.38 -4.59
C ARG A 130 -6.39 -2.62 -4.75
N SER A 131 -6.12 -2.11 -5.94
CA SER A 131 -5.01 -1.18 -6.17
C SER A 131 -5.37 0.18 -5.58
N ILE A 132 -4.46 0.76 -4.81
CA ILE A 132 -4.59 2.14 -4.29
C ILE A 132 -3.53 3.08 -4.86
N TRP A 133 -2.55 2.53 -5.58
CA TRP A 133 -1.56 3.30 -6.32
C TRP A 133 -0.90 2.44 -7.40
N THR A 134 -0.65 3.06 -8.54
CA THR A 134 0.16 2.49 -9.62
C THR A 134 1.10 3.57 -10.13
N ARG A 135 2.35 3.22 -10.39
CA ARG A 135 3.28 4.13 -11.05
C ARG A 135 2.76 4.48 -12.44
N HIS A 136 2.60 5.75 -12.74
CA HIS A 136 2.38 6.20 -14.11
C HIS A 136 3.68 6.02 -14.88
N SER A 137 3.80 4.96 -15.67
CA SER A 137 4.87 4.86 -16.66
C SER A 137 4.59 5.88 -17.76
N THR A 138 5.43 6.91 -17.84
CA THR A 138 5.51 7.77 -19.02
C THR A 138 5.90 6.88 -20.19
N ILE A 139 4.93 6.49 -21.01
CA ILE A 139 5.22 5.90 -22.31
C ILE A 139 5.87 7.03 -23.10
N THR A 140 7.20 7.09 -23.12
CA THR A 140 7.93 7.93 -24.06
C THR A 140 7.60 7.38 -25.44
N ARG A 141 6.55 7.93 -26.08
CA ARG A 141 6.33 7.77 -27.51
C ARG A 141 7.62 8.24 -28.17
N SER A 142 8.40 7.30 -28.70
CA SER A 142 9.51 7.64 -29.58
C SER A 142 8.95 8.55 -30.68
N PRO A 143 9.57 9.71 -30.95
CA PRO A 143 9.15 10.53 -32.08
C PRO A 143 9.27 9.66 -33.33
N LEU A 144 8.18 9.52 -34.09
CA LEU A 144 8.19 8.93 -35.42
C LEU A 144 9.35 9.56 -36.18
N ALA A 145 10.32 8.74 -36.59
CA ALA A 145 11.33 9.16 -37.55
C ALA A 145 10.59 9.62 -38.80
N SER A 146 10.60 10.93 -39.04
CA SER A 146 10.19 11.52 -40.32
C SER A 146 11.11 10.98 -41.40
N ASN A 147 10.66 9.99 -42.14
CA ASN A 147 11.30 9.58 -43.39
C ASN A 147 11.07 10.69 -44.43
N SER A 148 11.97 11.67 -44.43
CA SER A 148 12.20 12.57 -45.55
C SER A 148 13.00 11.81 -46.61
N SER A 149 12.33 11.06 -47.47
CA SER A 149 12.90 10.67 -48.77
C SER A 149 12.53 11.73 -49.79
N GLN A 150 13.48 12.64 -50.04
CA GLN A 150 13.55 13.33 -51.32
C GLN A 150 13.86 12.29 -52.38
N ASP A 151 12.99 12.15 -53.37
CA ASP A 151 13.38 11.59 -54.67
C ASP A 151 12.90 12.57 -55.73
N GLY A 152 13.86 13.31 -56.27
CA GLY A 152 13.69 14.13 -57.44
C GLY A 152 14.77 13.71 -58.42
N THR A 153 14.38 13.21 -59.58
CA THR A 153 15.15 13.45 -60.81
C THR A 153 14.21 13.42 -62.01
N GLU A 154 14.18 14.55 -62.71
CA GLU A 154 13.60 14.80 -64.02
C GLU A 154 14.13 13.87 -65.12
N GLY A 155 13.37 13.73 -66.21
CA GLY A 155 13.94 13.28 -67.49
C GLY A 155 12.95 12.69 -68.50
N GLN A 156 12.09 13.53 -69.09
CA GLN A 156 11.47 13.27 -70.41
C GLN A 156 12.39 13.90 -71.48
N PRO A 157 12.66 13.29 -72.66
CA PRO A 157 11.77 13.53 -73.81
C PRO A 157 11.68 12.44 -74.91
N ALA A 158 10.57 12.55 -75.65
CA ALA A 158 10.36 12.44 -77.10
C ALA A 158 10.55 11.13 -77.90
N SER A 159 9.52 10.91 -78.73
CA SER A 159 9.25 9.90 -79.75
C SER A 159 10.27 9.83 -80.90
N PRO A 160 10.07 8.84 -81.79
CA PRO A 160 9.62 9.16 -83.15
C PRO A 160 8.18 8.70 -83.45
#